data_AF-A0A7C3X8N8-F1
#
_entry.id   AF-A0A7C3X8N8-F1
#
_cell.length_a   1.000
_cell.length_b   1.000
_cell.length_c   1.000
_cell.angle_alpha   90.00
_cell.angle_beta   90.00
_cell.angle_gamma   90.00
#
_symmetry.space_group_name_H-M   'P 1'
#
loop_
_entity.id
_entity.type
_entity.pdbx_description
1 polymer ?
#
loop_
_entity_poly.entity_id
_entity_poly.type
_entity_poly.pdbx_seq_one_letter_code
_entity_poly.pdbx_strand_id
1 'polypeptide(L)'
;MPVKAPTPITQPDAGIIRRAPPTGLRRLATFLTGKQLLITGPSSAGKTKFTQYLRLGLLDPEGKREMTYCVTEWPTFIIEMGHRGLLLNIRRALDTPGQVGPIQQASLVARHRPHLLIIVLDCSKTVDSTVQWLSLFANRLDTVLRCNRSARKRLTRLMVLMNKRDKVGGRKPGLLKEGIRQVLMANLSVVLGKQLVESIPILECVSVQSPLGTALIDEVIKELIRQLTSTDHLSNP
;
A
#
# COMPACT_ATOMS: atom_id res chain seq x y z
N MET A 1 -51.27 2.57 -20.83
CA MET A 1 -50.37 1.51 -20.32
C MET A 1 -49.41 2.13 -19.32
N PRO A 2 -49.40 1.70 -18.05
CA PRO A 2 -48.52 2.30 -17.04
C PRO A 2 -47.07 1.87 -17.27
N VAL A 3 -46.18 2.86 -17.36
CA VAL A 3 -44.73 2.70 -17.49
C VAL A 3 -44.20 2.10 -16.20
N LYS A 4 -43.66 0.87 -16.29
CA LYS A 4 -43.06 0.14 -15.17
C LYS A 4 -41.80 0.90 -14.72
N ALA A 5 -41.81 1.41 -13.49
CA ALA A 5 -40.66 2.11 -12.92
C ALA A 5 -39.42 1.20 -12.93
N PRO A 6 -38.23 1.72 -13.27
CA PRO A 6 -37.01 0.94 -13.26
C PRO A 6 -36.71 0.45 -11.84
N THR A 7 -36.52 -0.86 -11.72
CA THR A 7 -36.13 -1.54 -10.48
C THR A 7 -34.83 -0.92 -9.96
N PRO A 8 -34.74 -0.51 -8.68
CA PRO A 8 -33.50 0.00 -8.11
C PRO A 8 -32.43 -1.10 -8.18
N ILE A 9 -31.31 -0.77 -8.84
CA ILE A 9 -30.12 -1.60 -8.87
C ILE A 9 -29.56 -1.59 -7.45
N THR A 10 -29.78 -2.68 -6.71
CA THR A 10 -29.15 -2.92 -5.41
C THR A 10 -27.64 -2.84 -5.60
N GLN A 11 -27.03 -1.76 -5.11
CA GLN A 11 -25.57 -1.65 -5.08
C GLN A 11 -25.03 -2.83 -4.25
N PRO A 12 -24.02 -3.57 -4.75
CA PRO A 12 -23.45 -4.68 -4.01
C PRO A 12 -22.93 -4.16 -2.66
N ASP A 13 -23.37 -4.81 -1.58
CA ASP A 13 -23.02 -4.49 -0.20
C ASP A 13 -21.54 -4.07 -0.09
N ALA A 14 -21.30 -2.77 0.03
CA ALA A 14 -19.99 -2.23 0.28
C ALA A 14 -19.59 -2.69 1.68
N GLY A 15 -18.88 -3.83 1.75
CA GLY A 15 -18.50 -4.47 2.99
C GLY A 15 -17.88 -3.46 3.96
N ILE A 16 -18.57 -3.22 5.07
CA ILE A 16 -18.18 -2.22 6.07
C ILE A 16 -16.77 -2.54 6.55
N ILE A 17 -15.84 -1.59 6.39
CA ILE A 17 -14.46 -1.70 6.86
C ILE A 17 -14.42 -1.17 8.30
N ARG A 18 -14.22 -2.06 9.27
CA ARG A 18 -14.06 -1.69 10.69
C ARG A 18 -12.60 -1.67 11.08
N ARG A 19 -12.23 -0.72 11.93
CA ARG A 19 -10.85 -0.55 12.41
C ARG A 19 -10.90 -0.46 13.93
N ALA A 20 -10.13 -1.32 14.60
CA ALA A 20 -10.13 -1.36 16.06
C ALA A 20 -8.72 -1.62 16.62
N PRO A 21 -8.37 -1.00 17.76
CA PRO A 21 -7.23 -1.45 18.53
C PRO A 21 -7.51 -2.86 19.09
N PRO A 22 -6.53 -3.77 19.10
CA PRO A 22 -6.71 -5.09 19.70
C PRO A 22 -6.84 -4.98 21.23
N THR A 23 -7.81 -5.70 21.81
CA THR A 23 -8.02 -5.77 23.27
C THR A 23 -7.69 -7.17 23.83
N GLY A 24 -7.18 -7.22 25.06
CA GLY A 24 -6.94 -8.46 25.81
C GLY A 24 -6.10 -9.50 25.05
N LEU A 25 -6.57 -10.75 25.01
CA LEU A 25 -5.91 -11.88 24.33
C LEU A 25 -5.70 -11.66 22.83
N ARG A 26 -6.55 -10.86 22.18
CA ARG A 26 -6.37 -10.53 20.76
C ARG A 26 -5.07 -9.76 20.53
N ARG A 27 -4.61 -8.95 21.48
CA ARG A 27 -3.33 -8.25 21.38
C ARG A 27 -2.15 -9.21 21.30
N LEU A 28 -2.20 -10.31 22.05
CA LEU A 28 -1.17 -11.35 22.02
C LEU A 28 -1.21 -12.11 20.69
N ALA A 29 -2.39 -12.49 20.23
CA ALA A 29 -2.59 -13.13 18.94
C ALA A 29 -2.10 -12.26 17.77
N THR A 30 -2.41 -10.95 17.78
CA THR A 30 -1.94 -9.98 16.77
C THR A 30 -0.43 -9.75 16.87
N PHE A 31 0.19 -9.84 18.05
CA PHE A 31 1.64 -9.74 18.17
C PHE A 31 2.37 -10.94 17.53
N LEU A 32 1.80 -12.13 17.67
CA LEU A 32 2.36 -13.38 17.13
C LEU A 32 2.10 -13.52 15.62
N THR A 33 0.86 -13.26 15.17
CA THR A 33 0.43 -13.48 13.79
C THR A 33 0.44 -12.23 12.92
N GLY A 34 0.60 -11.05 13.53
CA GLY A 34 0.42 -9.79 12.83
C GLY A 34 1.51 -9.52 11.80
N LYS A 35 1.05 -9.00 10.66
CA LYS A 35 1.91 -8.62 9.55
C LYS A 35 2.54 -7.25 9.83
N GLN A 36 3.68 -7.01 9.19
CA GLN A 36 4.46 -5.80 9.35
C GLN A 36 4.51 -5.13 7.99
N LEU A 37 4.06 -3.88 7.94
CA LEU A 37 3.92 -3.12 6.72
C LEU A 37 4.98 -2.02 6.72
N LEU A 38 5.66 -1.83 5.59
CA LEU A 38 6.54 -0.69 5.38
C LEU A 38 5.97 0.14 4.24
N ILE A 39 5.74 1.43 4.50
CA ILE A 39 5.19 2.39 3.54
C ILE A 39 6.32 3.35 3.16
N THR A 40 6.67 3.35 1.87
CA THR A 40 7.82 4.08 1.33
C THR A 40 7.41 4.88 0.09
N GLY A 41 8.24 5.82 -0.34
CA GLY A 41 7.91 6.70 -1.46
C GLY A 41 8.52 8.09 -1.32
N PRO A 42 8.60 8.86 -2.42
CA PRO A 42 9.19 10.19 -2.42
C PRO A 42 8.46 11.17 -1.49
N SER A 43 9.09 12.32 -1.26
CA SER A 43 8.48 13.42 -0.52
C SER A 43 7.14 13.81 -1.14
N SER A 44 6.18 14.15 -0.28
CA SER A 44 4.84 14.58 -0.68
C SER A 44 4.00 13.57 -1.48
N ALA A 45 4.39 12.29 -1.56
CA ALA A 45 3.59 11.25 -2.21
C ALA A 45 2.29 10.89 -1.46
N GLY A 46 2.08 11.42 -0.25
CA GLY A 46 0.88 11.17 0.56
C GLY A 46 0.92 9.91 1.42
N LYS A 47 2.11 9.39 1.73
CA LYS A 47 2.33 8.24 2.62
C LYS A 47 1.64 8.38 3.98
N THR A 48 1.83 9.54 4.63
CA THR A 48 1.27 9.81 5.96
C THR A 48 -0.26 9.81 5.94
N LYS A 49 -0.87 10.45 4.93
CA LYS A 49 -2.34 10.47 4.76
C LYS A 49 -2.89 9.08 4.47
N PHE A 50 -2.23 8.32 3.60
CA PHE A 50 -2.58 6.92 3.35
C PHE A 50 -2.51 6.08 4.64
N THR A 51 -1.45 6.25 5.43
CA THR A 51 -1.26 5.53 6.69
C THR A 51 -2.30 5.92 7.74
N GLN A 52 -2.65 7.20 7.82
CA GLN A 52 -3.72 7.71 8.67
C GLN A 52 -5.06 7.10 8.28
N TYR A 53 -5.37 7.03 6.97
CA TYR A 53 -6.58 6.35 6.50
C TYR A 53 -6.59 4.86 6.84
N LEU A 54 -5.46 4.18 6.64
CA LEU A 54 -5.33 2.76 6.95
C LEU A 54 -5.68 2.49 8.43
N ARG A 55 -5.25 3.38 9.33
CA ARG A 55 -5.45 3.27 10.77
C ARG A 55 -6.83 3.74 11.25
N LEU A 56 -7.28 4.92 10.80
CA LEU A 56 -8.43 5.62 11.34
C LEU A 56 -9.67 5.49 10.45
N GLY A 57 -9.49 5.16 9.17
CA GLY A 57 -10.59 5.16 8.19
C GLY A 57 -11.10 6.53 7.83
N LEU A 58 -10.33 7.57 8.16
CA LEU A 58 -10.68 8.96 7.91
C LEU A 58 -9.72 9.53 6.88
N LEU A 59 -10.29 10.16 5.84
CA LEU A 59 -9.55 10.97 4.90
C LEU A 59 -9.51 12.40 5.43
N ASP A 60 -8.32 12.96 5.53
CA ASP A 60 -8.18 14.35 5.93
C ASP A 60 -8.49 15.29 4.76
N PRO A 61 -8.97 16.51 5.05
CA PRO A 61 -9.06 17.55 4.05
C PRO A 61 -7.67 17.90 3.50
N GLU A 62 -7.64 18.35 2.24
CA GLU A 62 -6.41 18.84 1.62
C GLU A 62 -5.90 20.10 2.37
N GLY A 63 -4.58 20.23 2.53
CA GLY A 63 -3.95 21.46 3.03
C GLY A 63 -3.24 21.34 4.39
N LYS A 64 -3.63 20.42 5.28
CA LYS A 64 -2.86 20.17 6.52
C LYS A 64 -1.68 19.24 6.23
N ARG A 65 -0.51 19.84 6.00
CA ARG A 65 0.77 19.13 5.88
C ARG A 65 1.48 19.12 7.23
N GLU A 66 1.48 17.97 7.89
CA GLU A 66 2.44 17.69 8.94
C GLU A 66 3.69 17.10 8.29
N MET A 67 4.87 17.65 8.61
CA MET A 67 6.13 17.11 8.10
C MET A 67 6.56 15.91 8.96
N THR A 68 6.74 14.76 8.32
CA THR A 68 7.32 13.57 8.98
C THR A 68 8.85 13.65 8.93
N TYR A 69 9.46 14.03 10.05
CA TYR A 69 10.93 14.17 10.17
C TYR A 69 11.64 12.84 10.49
N CYS A 70 10.96 11.90 11.14
CA CYS A 70 11.51 10.61 11.55
C CYS A 70 10.65 9.44 11.07
N VAL A 71 11.25 8.26 10.98
CA VAL A 71 10.49 7.03 10.74
C VAL A 71 9.49 6.88 11.88
N THR A 72 8.20 6.90 11.54
CA THR A 72 7.13 6.81 12.53
C THR A 72 6.68 5.36 12.60
N GLU A 73 6.83 4.74 13.77
CA GLU A 73 6.29 3.41 14.04
C GLU A 73 4.88 3.54 14.60
N TRP A 74 3.93 2.87 13.96
CA TRP A 74 2.55 2.84 14.42
C TRP A 74 2.28 1.58 15.25
N PRO A 75 1.48 1.71 16.34
CA PRO A 75 1.12 0.58 17.18
C PRO A 75 0.23 -0.40 16.42
N THR A 76 0.03 -1.57 17.02
CA THR A 76 -0.78 -2.65 16.46
C THR A 76 -2.25 -2.24 16.25
N PHE A 77 -2.82 -2.58 15.09
CA PHE A 77 -4.25 -2.35 14.81
C PHE A 77 -4.82 -3.46 13.91
N ILE A 78 -6.14 -3.61 13.94
CA ILE A 78 -6.87 -4.61 13.17
C ILE A 78 -7.74 -3.90 12.13
N ILE A 79 -7.71 -4.39 10.90
CA ILE A 79 -8.66 -4.01 9.84
C ILE A 79 -9.57 -5.20 9.59
N GLU A 80 -10.88 -5.02 9.74
CA GLU A 80 -11.89 -6.02 9.48
C GLU A 80 -12.70 -5.60 8.24
N MET A 81 -12.91 -6.52 7.30
CA MET A 81 -13.70 -6.24 6.08
C MET A 81 -14.84 -7.24 5.90
N GLY A 82 -16.05 -6.69 5.79
CA GLY A 82 -17.27 -7.44 5.43
C GLY A 82 -17.81 -8.36 6.53
N HIS A 83 -18.97 -8.97 6.27
CA HIS A 83 -19.66 -9.87 7.21
C HIS A 83 -18.92 -11.18 7.49
N ARG A 84 -18.01 -11.60 6.60
CA ARG A 84 -17.19 -12.81 6.77
C ARG A 84 -16.00 -12.63 7.70
N GLY A 85 -15.79 -11.43 8.25
CA GLY A 85 -14.77 -11.18 9.27
C GLY A 85 -13.35 -11.40 8.76
N LEU A 86 -13.02 -10.94 7.55
CA LEU A 86 -11.62 -10.94 7.08
C LEU A 86 -10.83 -9.99 7.98
N LEU A 87 -10.08 -10.57 8.92
CA LEU A 87 -9.30 -9.86 9.93
C LEU A 87 -7.85 -9.73 9.48
N LEU A 88 -7.44 -8.50 9.18
CA LEU A 88 -6.05 -8.18 8.94
C LEU A 88 -5.41 -7.65 10.22
N ASN A 89 -4.57 -8.49 10.80
CA ASN A 89 -3.75 -8.19 11.96
C ASN A 89 -2.49 -7.42 11.54
N ILE A 90 -2.45 -6.10 11.78
CA ILE A 90 -1.26 -5.27 11.51
C ILE A 90 -0.51 -5.08 12.81
N ARG A 91 0.63 -5.77 12.96
CA ARG A 91 1.50 -5.66 14.13
C ARG A 91 2.17 -4.30 14.21
N ARG A 92 2.70 -3.82 13.08
CA ARG A 92 3.44 -2.58 12.98
C ARG A 92 3.35 -2.04 11.55
N ALA A 93 3.05 -0.75 11.42
CA ALA A 93 3.20 -0.02 10.17
C ALA A 93 4.32 1.01 10.35
N LEU A 94 5.13 1.20 9.31
CA LEU A 94 6.24 2.14 9.31
C LEU A 94 6.02 3.18 8.22
N ASP A 95 5.88 4.44 8.63
CA ASP A 95 5.88 5.58 7.69
C ASP A 95 7.29 6.18 7.64
N THR A 96 7.76 6.44 6.42
CA THR A 96 9.12 6.89 6.16
C THR A 96 9.16 8.38 5.88
N PRO A 97 10.17 9.11 6.37
CA PRO A 97 10.32 10.52 6.04
C PRO A 97 10.52 10.68 4.53
N GLY A 98 9.74 11.58 3.93
CA GLY A 98 9.76 11.82 2.49
C GLY A 98 11.04 12.49 1.99
N GLN A 99 11.78 13.16 2.88
CA GLN A 99 13.04 13.85 2.56
C GLN A 99 14.21 12.89 2.38
N VAL A 100 14.06 11.64 2.82
CA VAL A 100 15.09 10.63 2.68
C VAL A 100 15.06 10.05 1.27
N GLY A 101 16.23 9.97 0.63
CA GLY A 101 16.39 9.51 -0.74
C GLY A 101 15.96 8.04 -0.95
N PRO A 102 15.76 7.63 -2.23
CA PRO A 102 15.28 6.29 -2.57
C PRO A 102 16.19 5.17 -2.04
N ILE A 103 17.51 5.38 -2.04
CA ILE A 103 18.50 4.38 -1.58
C ILE A 103 18.37 4.10 -0.08
N GLN A 104 18.26 5.15 0.73
CA GLN A 104 18.12 5.02 2.18
C GLN A 104 16.77 4.41 2.53
N GLN A 105 15.70 4.80 1.83
CA GLN A 105 14.38 4.19 1.99
C GLN A 105 14.39 2.69 1.69
N ALA A 106 15.04 2.24 0.60
CA ALA A 106 15.19 0.82 0.31
C ALA A 106 15.97 0.08 1.41
N SER A 107 16.95 0.75 2.03
CA SER A 107 17.74 0.17 3.13
C SER A 107 16.91 -0.07 4.41
N LEU A 108 15.76 0.59 4.57
CA LEU A 108 14.82 0.31 5.66
C LEU A 108 14.18 -1.08 5.54
N VAL A 109 14.08 -1.65 4.33
CA VAL A 109 13.62 -3.03 4.13
C VAL A 109 14.57 -4.03 4.80
N ALA A 110 15.88 -3.80 4.71
CA ALA A 110 16.88 -4.65 5.36
C ALA A 110 16.73 -4.65 6.90
N ARG A 111 16.47 -3.45 7.45
CA ARG A 111 16.38 -3.20 8.90
C ARG A 111 15.09 -3.76 9.47
N HIS A 112 13.95 -3.43 8.85
CA HIS A 112 12.64 -3.72 9.41
C HIS A 112 12.06 -5.06 8.94
N ARG A 113 12.54 -5.60 7.82
CA ARG A 113 12.12 -6.90 7.26
C ARG A 113 10.59 -7.01 7.19
N PRO A 114 9.91 -6.10 6.48
CA PRO A 114 8.45 -6.10 6.41
C PRO A 114 7.93 -7.36 5.72
N HIS A 115 6.68 -7.73 6.03
CA HIS A 115 5.94 -8.76 5.32
C HIS A 115 5.39 -8.23 3.99
N LEU A 116 4.98 -6.95 3.99
CA LEU A 116 4.49 -6.24 2.81
C LEU A 116 5.18 -4.88 2.69
N LEU A 117 5.64 -4.58 1.48
CA LEU A 117 6.17 -3.28 1.08
C LEU A 117 5.14 -2.54 0.23
N ILE A 118 4.76 -1.33 0.64
CA ILE A 118 3.87 -0.44 -0.11
C ILE A 118 4.68 0.75 -0.60
N ILE A 119 4.79 0.92 -1.92
CA ILE A 119 5.49 2.04 -2.55
C ILE A 119 4.45 3.06 -3.01
N VAL A 120 4.39 4.22 -2.39
CA VAL A 120 3.47 5.31 -2.73
C VAL A 120 4.16 6.32 -3.62
N LEU A 121 3.62 6.55 -4.81
CA LEU A 121 4.11 7.46 -5.83
C LEU A 121 3.10 8.58 -6.07
N ASP A 122 3.57 9.76 -6.48
CA ASP A 122 2.73 10.92 -6.76
C ASP A 122 2.42 11.01 -8.25
N CYS A 123 1.17 10.77 -8.64
CA CYS A 123 0.75 10.82 -10.04
C CYS A 123 0.78 12.24 -10.64
N SER A 124 0.81 13.27 -9.81
CA SER A 124 0.86 14.65 -10.29
C SER A 124 2.27 15.05 -10.77
N LYS A 125 3.28 14.21 -10.54
CA LYS A 125 4.66 14.43 -10.99
C LYS A 125 4.84 13.97 -12.44
N THR A 126 5.98 14.36 -13.03
CA THR A 126 6.34 13.88 -14.37
C THR A 126 6.61 12.38 -14.33
N VAL A 127 6.39 11.69 -15.45
CA VAL A 127 6.68 10.26 -15.58
C VAL A 127 8.15 10.00 -15.28
N ASP A 128 9.05 10.78 -15.90
CA ASP A 128 10.50 10.61 -15.76
C ASP A 128 10.98 10.74 -14.31
N SER A 129 10.52 11.76 -13.58
CA SER A 129 10.93 11.94 -12.17
C SER A 129 10.46 10.78 -11.29
N THR A 130 9.26 10.26 -11.55
CA THR A 130 8.69 9.14 -10.81
C THR A 130 9.43 7.83 -11.12
N VAL A 131 9.68 7.57 -12.41
CA VAL A 131 10.40 6.40 -12.92
C VAL A 131 11.85 6.41 -12.43
N GLN A 132 12.53 7.57 -12.47
CA GLN A 132 13.91 7.72 -11.98
C GLN A 132 14.00 7.41 -10.48
N TRP A 133 13.10 7.99 -9.68
CA TRP A 133 13.07 7.71 -8.24
C TRP A 133 12.85 6.22 -7.96
N LEU A 134 11.87 5.61 -8.65
CA LEU A 134 11.56 4.19 -8.48
C LEU A 134 12.71 3.30 -8.95
N SER A 135 13.42 3.66 -10.01
CA SER A 135 14.56 2.90 -10.53
C SER A 135 15.70 2.84 -9.51
N LEU A 136 16.06 3.99 -8.92
CA LEU A 136 17.05 4.05 -7.84
C LEU A 136 16.62 3.24 -6.62
N PHE A 137 15.34 3.32 -6.24
CA PHE A 137 14.79 2.56 -5.13
C PHE A 137 14.83 1.05 -5.41
N ALA A 138 14.36 0.62 -6.58
CA ALA A 138 14.23 -0.78 -6.96
C ALA A 138 15.59 -1.45 -7.16
N ASN A 139 16.55 -0.76 -7.79
CA ASN A 139 17.93 -1.24 -7.91
C ASN A 139 18.55 -1.45 -6.51
N ARG A 140 18.41 -0.48 -5.61
CA ARG A 140 18.90 -0.64 -4.24
C ARG A 140 18.17 -1.75 -3.48
N LEU A 141 16.87 -1.89 -3.70
CA LEU A 141 16.08 -2.96 -3.10
C LEU A 141 16.56 -4.34 -3.56
N ASP A 142 16.89 -4.51 -4.85
CA ASP A 142 17.48 -5.75 -5.37
C ASP A 142 18.76 -6.11 -4.61
N THR A 143 19.68 -5.16 -4.49
CA THR A 143 20.92 -5.34 -3.71
C THR A 143 20.61 -5.74 -2.26
N VAL A 144 19.68 -5.03 -1.60
CA VAL A 144 19.27 -5.32 -0.22
C VAL A 144 18.73 -6.76 -0.08
N LEU A 145 17.89 -7.19 -1.00
CA LEU A 145 17.25 -8.52 -0.94
C LEU A 145 18.22 -9.66 -1.28
N ARG A 146 19.19 -9.42 -2.17
CA ARG A 146 20.27 -10.38 -2.45
C ARG A 146 21.18 -10.56 -1.24
N CYS A 147 21.57 -9.47 -0.58
CA CYS A 147 22.49 -9.49 0.57
C CYS A 147 21.80 -9.90 1.88
N ASN A 148 20.47 -9.77 1.99
CA ASN A 148 19.74 -10.05 3.22
C ASN A 148 18.67 -11.14 3.02
N ARG A 149 19.10 -12.40 3.18
CA ARG A 149 18.23 -13.58 3.05
C ARG A 149 17.00 -13.52 3.97
N SER A 150 17.14 -12.96 5.18
CA SER A 150 16.02 -12.85 6.12
C SER A 150 14.96 -11.85 5.62
N ALA A 151 15.39 -10.67 5.15
CA ALA A 151 14.48 -9.70 4.56
C ALA A 151 13.79 -10.27 3.31
N ARG A 152 14.53 -10.95 2.43
CA ARG A 152 13.97 -11.59 1.23
C ARG A 152 12.96 -12.67 1.55
N LYS A 153 13.23 -13.56 2.51
CA LYS A 153 12.28 -14.60 2.92
C LYS A 153 11.01 -14.01 3.54
N ARG A 154 11.15 -12.88 4.25
CA ARG A 154 10.05 -12.27 4.98
C ARG A 154 9.17 -11.36 4.13
N LEU A 155 9.75 -10.68 3.14
CA LEU A 155 9.02 -9.84 2.18
C LEU A 155 8.28 -10.73 1.20
N THR A 156 7.00 -11.00 1.47
CA THR A 156 6.18 -11.89 0.64
C THR A 156 5.41 -11.15 -0.44
N ARG A 157 5.15 -9.85 -0.24
CA ARG A 157 4.31 -9.03 -1.13
C ARG A 157 4.86 -7.63 -1.32
N LEU A 158 4.60 -7.07 -2.50
CA LEU A 158 4.89 -5.68 -2.85
C LEU A 158 3.65 -5.10 -3.52
N MET A 159 3.33 -3.84 -3.24
CA MET A 159 2.24 -3.09 -3.87
C MET A 159 2.74 -1.69 -4.23
N VAL A 160 2.30 -1.16 -5.37
CA VAL A 160 2.56 0.23 -5.77
C VAL A 160 1.26 1.01 -5.79
N LEU A 161 1.24 2.13 -5.08
CA LEU A 161 0.13 3.06 -4.99
C LEU A 161 0.47 4.33 -5.77
N MET A 162 -0.33 4.62 -6.78
CA MET A 162 -0.30 5.80 -7.62
C MET A 162 -1.26 6.84 -7.03
N ASN A 163 -0.78 7.62 -6.07
CA ASN A 163 -1.59 8.57 -5.30
C ASN A 163 -1.81 9.91 -6.02
N LYS A 164 -2.78 10.69 -5.54
CA LYS A 164 -3.21 12.00 -6.08
C LYS A 164 -3.78 11.92 -7.49
N ARG A 165 -4.54 10.87 -7.78
CA ARG A 165 -5.20 10.70 -9.08
C ARG A 165 -6.09 11.91 -9.45
N ASP A 166 -6.68 12.56 -8.46
CA ASP A 166 -7.49 13.77 -8.59
C ASP A 166 -6.73 14.96 -9.22
N LYS A 167 -5.40 15.02 -9.08
CA LYS A 167 -4.58 16.14 -9.60
C LYS A 167 -4.10 15.94 -11.04
N VAL A 168 -4.41 14.81 -11.67
CA VAL A 168 -3.81 14.39 -12.94
C VAL A 168 -4.58 14.94 -14.16
N GLY A 169 -5.72 15.60 -13.96
CA GLY A 169 -6.41 16.40 -14.99
C GLY A 169 -6.66 15.66 -16.31
N GLY A 170 -7.27 14.47 -16.26
CA GLY A 170 -7.59 13.68 -17.46
C GLY A 170 -6.40 13.02 -18.17
N ARG A 171 -5.13 13.24 -17.75
CA ARG A 171 -4.00 12.51 -18.35
C ARG A 171 -4.19 11.01 -18.18
N LYS A 172 -3.82 10.26 -19.22
CA LYS A 172 -3.90 8.80 -19.25
C LYS A 172 -2.86 8.23 -18.28
N PRO A 173 -3.26 7.53 -17.22
CA PRO A 173 -2.34 6.93 -16.24
C PRO A 173 -1.51 5.76 -16.81
N GLY A 174 -1.86 5.28 -18.01
CA GLY A 174 -1.23 4.14 -18.66
C GLY A 174 0.28 4.29 -18.86
N LEU A 175 0.77 5.46 -19.31
CA LEU A 175 2.21 5.66 -19.53
C LEU A 175 3.02 5.56 -18.22
N LEU A 176 2.50 6.14 -17.13
CA LEU A 176 3.16 6.06 -15.84
C LEU A 176 3.12 4.61 -15.29
N LYS A 177 1.98 3.94 -15.41
CA LYS A 177 1.81 2.54 -14.99
C LYS A 177 2.76 1.60 -15.74
N GLU A 178 2.93 1.82 -17.04
CA GLU A 178 3.87 1.08 -17.88
C GLU A 178 5.32 1.34 -17.47
N GLY A 179 5.71 2.61 -17.30
CA GLY A 179 7.05 2.96 -16.80
C GLY A 179 7.37 2.34 -15.43
N ILE A 180 6.40 2.34 -14.50
CA ILE A 180 6.52 1.66 -13.21
C ILE A 180 6.74 0.16 -13.42
N ARG A 181 5.93 -0.49 -14.26
CA ARG A 181 6.02 -1.94 -14.53
C ARG A 181 7.39 -2.31 -15.10
N GLN A 182 7.88 -1.55 -16.08
CA GLN A 182 9.19 -1.76 -16.69
C GLN A 182 10.32 -1.67 -15.67
N VAL A 183 10.30 -0.65 -14.79
CA VAL A 183 11.29 -0.51 -13.72
C VAL A 183 11.28 -1.70 -12.77
N LEU A 184 10.10 -2.13 -12.33
CA LEU A 184 9.98 -3.29 -11.43
C LEU A 184 10.50 -4.57 -12.09
N MET A 185 10.14 -4.81 -13.36
CA MET A 185 10.59 -5.96 -14.13
C MET A 185 12.10 -5.97 -14.34
N ALA A 186 12.68 -4.82 -14.71
CA ALA A 186 14.12 -4.71 -14.94
C ALA A 186 14.94 -4.93 -13.67
N ASN A 187 14.47 -4.42 -12.52
CA ASN A 187 15.29 -4.41 -11.30
C ASN A 187 14.98 -5.56 -10.34
N LEU A 188 13.74 -6.04 -10.25
CA LEU A 188 13.32 -6.97 -9.20
C LEU A 188 13.04 -8.39 -9.68
N SER A 189 12.89 -8.63 -10.98
CA SER A 189 12.51 -9.95 -11.52
C SER A 189 13.51 -11.05 -11.17
N VAL A 190 14.80 -10.73 -11.08
CA VAL A 190 15.85 -11.70 -10.78
C VAL A 190 15.82 -12.13 -9.30
N VAL A 191 15.57 -11.19 -8.37
CA VAL A 191 15.60 -11.49 -6.92
C VAL A 191 14.28 -11.96 -6.36
N LEU A 192 13.15 -11.49 -6.92
CA LEU A 192 11.79 -11.84 -6.49
C LEU A 192 11.13 -12.90 -7.40
N GLY A 193 11.66 -13.14 -8.60
CA GLY A 193 11.04 -13.98 -9.61
C GLY A 193 10.08 -13.18 -10.51
N LYS A 194 10.10 -13.49 -11.80
CA LYS A 194 9.30 -12.80 -12.84
C LYS A 194 7.80 -12.83 -12.52
N GLN A 195 7.25 -13.99 -12.19
CA GLN A 195 5.83 -14.16 -11.88
C GLN A 195 5.36 -13.27 -10.72
N LEU A 196 6.17 -13.18 -9.64
CA LEU A 196 5.83 -12.34 -8.50
C LEU A 196 5.81 -10.87 -8.92
N VAL A 197 6.80 -10.42 -9.68
CA VAL A 197 6.90 -9.01 -10.14
C VAL A 197 5.77 -8.63 -11.10
N GLU A 198 5.39 -9.51 -12.02
CA GLU A 198 4.24 -9.32 -12.91
C GLU A 198 2.92 -9.19 -12.12
N SER A 199 2.79 -9.96 -11.05
CA SER A 199 1.60 -9.93 -10.19
C SER A 199 1.52 -8.73 -9.24
N ILE A 200 2.56 -7.89 -9.14
CA ILE A 200 2.56 -6.72 -8.26
C ILE A 200 1.39 -5.80 -8.64
N PRO A 201 0.43 -5.53 -7.74
CA PRO A 201 -0.65 -4.60 -8.00
C PRO A 201 -0.10 -3.16 -8.07
N ILE A 202 -0.49 -2.46 -9.15
CA ILE A 202 -0.25 -1.03 -9.33
C ILE A 202 -1.61 -0.35 -9.40
N LEU A 203 -1.98 0.34 -8.31
CA LEU A 203 -3.33 0.87 -8.08
C LEU A 203 -3.31 2.39 -7.98
N GLU A 204 -4.30 3.04 -8.57
CA GLU A 204 -4.54 4.46 -8.39
C GLU A 204 -5.24 4.72 -7.06
N CYS A 205 -4.87 5.80 -6.37
CA CYS A 205 -5.53 6.21 -5.14
C CYS A 205 -5.59 7.72 -4.97
N VAL A 206 -6.47 8.14 -4.07
CA VAL A 206 -6.57 9.52 -3.60
C VAL A 206 -6.67 9.47 -2.08
N SER A 207 -5.59 9.85 -1.42
CA SER A 207 -5.48 9.80 0.06
C SER A 207 -5.95 11.10 0.73
N VAL A 208 -6.85 11.84 0.10
CA VAL A 208 -7.46 13.07 0.66
C VAL A 208 -8.95 13.04 0.47
N GLN A 209 -9.67 13.77 1.33
CA GLN A 209 -11.12 13.84 1.26
C GLN A 209 -11.55 14.47 -0.08
N SER A 210 -12.17 13.66 -0.93
CA SER A 210 -12.71 14.07 -2.24
C SER A 210 -13.81 13.12 -2.67
N PRO A 211 -14.68 13.48 -3.63
CA PRO A 211 -15.73 12.60 -4.13
C PRO A 211 -15.23 11.25 -4.65
N LEU A 212 -14.02 11.22 -5.21
CA LEU A 212 -13.37 9.99 -5.72
C LEU A 212 -12.49 9.29 -4.66
N GLY A 213 -12.19 9.97 -3.56
CA GLY A 213 -11.24 9.55 -2.53
C GLY A 213 -11.59 8.21 -1.91
N THR A 214 -12.78 8.13 -1.32
CA THR A 214 -13.25 6.97 -0.56
C THR A 214 -13.28 5.71 -1.41
N ALA A 215 -13.84 5.78 -2.63
CA ALA A 215 -13.94 4.63 -3.50
C ALA A 215 -12.57 4.06 -3.90
N LEU A 216 -11.63 4.93 -4.31
CA LEU A 216 -10.31 4.48 -4.75
C LEU A 216 -9.48 3.92 -3.59
N ILE A 217 -9.52 4.54 -2.42
CA ILE A 217 -8.76 4.05 -1.28
C ILE A 217 -9.36 2.76 -0.71
N ASP A 218 -10.67 2.57 -0.77
CA ASP A 218 -11.31 1.31 -0.36
C ASP A 218 -10.95 0.14 -1.28
N GLU A 219 -10.83 0.36 -2.59
CA GLU A 219 -10.29 -0.64 -3.52
C GLU A 219 -8.85 -1.01 -3.18
N VAL A 220 -8.02 -0.03 -2.77
CA VAL A 220 -6.68 -0.31 -2.24
C VAL A 220 -6.73 -1.17 -0.98
N ILE A 221 -7.63 -0.89 -0.04
CA ILE A 221 -7.77 -1.69 1.19
C ILE A 221 -8.26 -3.11 0.86
N LYS A 222 -9.18 -3.28 -0.10
CA LYS A 222 -9.63 -4.60 -0.56
C LYS A 222 -8.49 -5.41 -1.15
N GLU A 223 -7.69 -4.81 -2.02
CA GLU A 223 -6.51 -5.47 -2.57
C GLU A 223 -5.48 -5.79 -1.47
N LEU A 224 -5.26 -4.86 -0.54
CA LEU A 224 -4.33 -5.04 0.58
C LEU A 224 -4.70 -6.27 1.43
N ILE A 225 -5.98 -6.40 1.76
CA ILE A 225 -6.49 -7.54 2.53
C ILE A 225 -6.31 -8.83 1.72
N ARG A 226 -6.72 -8.84 0.45
CA ARG A 226 -6.55 -9.98 -0.46
C ARG A 226 -5.09 -10.47 -0.50
N GLN A 227 -4.14 -9.56 -0.68
CA GLN A 227 -2.72 -9.88 -0.75
C GLN A 227 -2.18 -10.54 0.53
N LEU A 228 -2.67 -10.07 1.69
CA LEU A 228 -2.20 -10.52 2.99
C LEU A 228 -2.91 -11.80 3.48
N THR A 229 -4.15 -12.06 3.06
CA THR A 229 -4.87 -13.30 3.41
C THR A 229 -4.49 -14.46 2.50
N SER A 230 -4.18 -14.21 1.22
CA SER A 230 -3.69 -15.26 0.31
C SER A 230 -2.34 -15.85 0.75
N THR A 231 -1.62 -15.22 1.67
CA THR A 231 -0.34 -15.75 2.16
C THR A 231 -0.53 -16.85 3.21
N ASP A 232 -1.62 -16.80 3.98
CA ASP A 232 -1.84 -17.73 5.09
C ASP A 232 -2.24 -19.13 4.57
N HIS A 233 -2.85 -19.23 3.38
CA HIS A 233 -3.16 -20.52 2.74
C HIS A 233 -1.94 -21.27 2.17
N LEU A 234 -0.82 -20.59 1.92
CA LEU A 234 0.42 -21.20 1.42
C LEU A 234 1.40 -21.59 2.53
N SER A 235 1.07 -21.28 3.79
CA SER A 235 1.97 -21.44 4.94
C SER A 235 1.66 -22.68 5.80
N ASN A 236 0.58 -23.41 5.50
CA ASN A 236 0.24 -24.69 6.14
C ASN A 236 0.54 -25.84 5.15
N PRO A 237 1.73 -26.46 5.20
CA PRO A 237 1.95 -27.79 4.67
C PRO A 237 1.22 -28.85 5.51
#